data_AF-A0AAU5QVE6-F1
#
_entry.id   AF-A0AAU5QVE6-F1
#
_cell.length_a   1.000
_cell.length_b   1.000
_cell.length_c   1.000
_cell.angle_alpha   90.00
_cell.angle_beta   90.00
_cell.angle_gamma   90.00
#
_symmetry.space_group_name_H-M   'P 1'
#
loop_
_entity.id
_entity.type
_entity.pdbx_description
1 polymer ?
#
loop_
_entity_poly.entity_id
_entity_poly.type
_entity_poly.pdbx_seq_one_letter_code
_entity_poly.pdbx_strand_id
1 'polypeptide(L)'
;MTRKNRDREAERQEIRAAAERLLAGTPLRSPVGKLTGTELIAECGLRRDVVYGDHKELVDEFRARAKAQNFTPQVVQDMADENTALREALAKIKTDLAAERERVRALVRAATELSLELEQAREELAAAQQVTRLPGPRETRRVPE
;
A
#
# COMPACT_ATOMS: atom_id res chain seq x y z
N MET A 1 1.95 38.82 56.52
CA MET A 1 1.21 37.92 55.61
C MET A 1 2.03 36.65 55.40
N THR A 2 1.70 35.60 56.14
CA THR A 2 2.38 34.31 56.12
C THR A 2 2.15 33.67 54.75
N ARG A 3 3.18 33.58 53.91
CA ARG A 3 3.10 32.82 52.66
C ARG A 3 2.81 31.38 53.06
N LYS A 4 1.57 30.92 52.82
CA LYS A 4 1.14 29.54 53.00
C LYS A 4 2.23 28.64 52.45
N ASN A 5 2.81 27.80 53.30
CA ASN A 5 3.94 26.94 52.94
C ASN A 5 3.45 26.06 51.77
N ARG A 6 3.88 26.39 50.55
CA ARG A 6 3.49 25.65 49.36
C ARG A 6 4.20 24.31 49.42
N ASP A 7 3.43 23.24 49.44
CA ASP A 7 3.99 21.90 49.36
C ASP A 7 4.41 21.64 47.91
N ARG A 8 5.66 21.99 47.61
CA ARG A 8 6.24 21.85 46.28
C ARG A 8 6.27 20.40 45.81
N GLU A 9 6.32 19.44 46.73
CA GLU A 9 6.34 18.02 46.36
C GLU A 9 4.93 17.57 45.93
N ALA A 10 3.90 17.96 46.68
CA ALA A 10 2.52 17.74 46.26
C ALA A 10 2.21 18.39 44.89
N GLU A 11 2.69 19.62 44.66
CA GLU A 11 2.55 20.30 43.37
C GLU A 11 3.26 19.53 42.23
N ARG A 12 4.46 18.99 42.46
CA ARG A 12 5.18 18.17 41.47
C ARG A 12 4.42 16.90 41.13
N GLN A 13 3.85 16.24 42.13
CA GLN A 13 3.06 15.03 41.93
C GLN A 13 1.80 15.30 41.11
N GLU A 14 1.08 16.38 41.40
CA GLU A 14 -0.10 16.79 40.64
C GLU A 14 0.23 17.10 39.17
N ILE A 15 1.35 17.80 38.91
CA ILE A 15 1.79 18.10 37.53
C ILE A 15 2.18 16.82 36.78
N ARG A 16 2.90 15.88 37.42
CA ARG A 16 3.27 14.60 36.78
C ARG A 16 2.05 13.75 36.49
N ALA A 17 1.15 13.60 37.45
CA ALA A 17 -0.08 12.83 37.27
C ALA A 17 -0.96 13.42 36.15
N ALA A 18 -1.05 14.75 36.08
CA ALA A 18 -1.74 15.44 34.98
C ALA A 18 -1.07 15.21 33.62
N ALA A 19 0.27 15.27 33.56
CA ALA A 19 1.04 15.01 32.34
C ALA A 19 0.84 13.57 31.85
N GLU A 20 0.87 12.59 32.74
CA GLU A 20 0.61 11.18 32.41
C GLU A 20 -0.79 10.96 31.86
N ARG A 21 -1.82 11.53 32.51
CA ARG A 21 -3.20 11.44 32.04
C ARG A 21 -3.39 12.05 30.65
N LEU A 22 -2.77 13.20 30.39
CA LEU A 22 -2.80 13.83 29.06
C LEU A 22 -2.08 13.00 28.01
N LEU A 23 -0.89 12.47 28.32
CA LEU A 23 -0.11 11.61 27.43
C LEU A 23 -0.78 10.24 27.17
N ALA A 24 -1.64 9.78 28.09
CA ALA A 24 -2.46 8.58 27.93
C ALA A 24 -3.78 8.83 27.18
N GLY A 25 -4.12 10.10 26.90
CA GLY A 25 -5.36 10.45 26.21
C GLY A 25 -6.61 10.36 27.10
N THR A 26 -6.45 10.34 28.43
CA THR A 26 -7.56 10.29 29.41
C THR A 26 -7.57 11.53 30.31
N PRO A 27 -7.82 12.74 29.76
CA PRO A 27 -7.89 13.96 30.56
C PRO A 27 -9.10 13.95 31.50
N LEU A 28 -8.95 14.50 32.70
CA LEU A 28 -10.03 14.63 33.68
C LEU A 28 -10.59 16.05 33.77
N ARG A 29 -9.75 17.05 33.56
CA ARG A 29 -10.07 18.47 33.77
C ARG A 29 -9.76 19.33 32.55
N SER A 30 -8.91 18.85 31.64
CA SER A 30 -8.62 19.51 30.37
C SER A 30 -9.84 19.44 29.42
N PRO A 31 -10.30 20.58 28.87
CA PRO A 31 -11.49 20.62 27.99
C PRO A 31 -11.28 19.97 26.63
N VAL A 32 -10.05 19.95 26.09
CA VAL A 32 -9.77 19.47 24.73
C VAL A 32 -8.76 18.30 24.71
N GLY A 33 -8.03 18.06 25.81
CA GLY A 33 -7.06 16.96 25.90
C GLY A 33 -5.83 17.15 25.00
N LYS A 34 -5.58 18.36 24.50
CA LYS A 34 -4.42 18.62 23.63
C LYS A 34 -3.13 18.57 24.46
N LEU A 35 -2.05 18.08 23.87
CA LEU A 35 -0.73 18.01 24.52
C LEU A 35 -0.02 19.38 24.53
N THR A 36 -0.66 20.39 25.13
CA THR A 36 -0.15 21.77 25.23
C THR A 36 0.02 22.17 26.69
N GLY A 37 0.91 23.14 26.95
CA GLY A 37 1.16 23.60 28.31
C GLY A 37 -0.04 24.28 28.99
N THR A 38 -0.99 24.82 28.22
CA THR A 38 -2.23 25.39 28.76
C THR A 38 -3.20 24.31 29.23
N GLU A 39 -3.26 23.20 28.50
CA GLU A 39 -4.06 22.03 28.89
C GLU A 39 -3.45 21.31 30.09
N LEU A 40 -2.11 21.24 30.18
CA LEU A 40 -1.44 20.73 31.38
C LEU A 40 -1.80 21.53 32.64
N ILE A 41 -1.89 22.85 32.52
CA ILE A 41 -2.32 23.75 33.61
C ILE A 41 -3.77 23.49 33.98
N ALA A 42 -4.65 23.37 32.99
CA ALA A 42 -6.07 23.04 33.21
C ALA A 42 -6.21 21.67 33.89
N GLU A 43 -5.40 20.70 33.50
CA GLU A 43 -5.44 19.32 34.00
C GLU A 43 -4.91 19.20 35.44
N CYS A 44 -3.80 19.84 35.77
CA CYS A 44 -3.24 19.82 37.13
C CYS A 44 -3.97 20.75 38.10
N GLY A 45 -4.75 21.71 37.60
CA GLY A 45 -5.53 22.64 38.43
C GLY A 45 -4.68 23.66 39.20
N LEU A 46 -3.39 23.76 38.89
CA LEU A 46 -2.48 24.71 39.51
C LEU A 46 -2.44 26.04 38.73
N ARG A 47 -2.02 27.12 39.40
CA ARG A 47 -1.87 28.42 38.74
C ARG A 47 -0.69 28.42 37.77
N ARG A 48 -0.83 29.13 36.64
CA ARG A 48 0.23 29.32 35.63
C ARG A 48 1.56 29.77 36.22
N ASP A 49 1.53 30.70 37.17
CA ASP A 49 2.73 31.25 37.82
C ASP A 49 3.50 30.18 38.62
N VAL A 50 2.79 29.19 39.18
CA VAL A 50 3.39 28.08 39.93
C VAL A 50 4.01 27.08 38.96
N VAL A 51 3.26 26.72 37.92
CA VAL A 51 3.67 25.71 36.93
C VAL A 51 4.87 26.18 36.10
N TYR A 52 4.86 27.42 35.59
CA TYR A 52 5.98 27.95 34.80
C TYR A 52 7.08 28.61 35.64
N GLY A 53 6.80 29.01 36.88
CA GLY A 53 7.78 29.63 37.76
C GLY A 53 8.63 28.59 38.48
N ASP A 54 7.99 27.72 39.27
CA ASP A 54 8.67 26.78 40.17
C ASP A 54 8.91 25.40 39.51
N HIS A 55 8.11 25.03 38.51
CA HIS A 55 8.11 23.68 37.93
C HIS A 55 8.24 23.65 36.39
N LYS A 56 8.93 24.64 35.81
CA LYS A 56 9.12 24.77 34.36
C LYS A 56 9.70 23.51 33.72
N GLU A 57 10.64 22.86 34.40
CA GLU A 57 11.30 21.63 33.96
C GLU A 57 10.29 20.52 33.62
N LEU A 58 9.22 20.37 34.42
CA LEU A 58 8.19 19.36 34.19
C LEU A 58 7.33 19.69 32.96
N VAL A 59 7.12 20.98 32.68
CA VAL A 59 6.40 21.42 31.48
C VAL A 59 7.23 21.15 30.22
N ASP A 60 8.54 21.41 30.29
CA ASP A 60 9.45 21.17 29.19
C ASP A 60 9.61 19.66 28.92
N GLU A 61 9.67 18.83 29.97
CA GLU A 61 9.64 17.37 29.87
C GLU A 61 8.34 16.86 29.22
N PHE A 62 7.19 17.34 29.67
CA PHE A 62 5.89 17.01 29.07
C PHE A 62 5.84 17.37 27.59
N ARG A 63 6.33 18.56 27.20
CA ARG A 63 6.39 18.99 25.80
C ARG A 63 7.33 18.12 24.97
N ALA A 64 8.47 17.71 25.52
CA ALA A 64 9.40 16.82 24.84
C ALA A 64 8.76 15.44 24.57
N ARG A 65 8.09 14.87 25.58
CA ARG A 65 7.35 13.61 25.45
C ARG A 65 6.18 13.72 24.49
N ALA A 66 5.43 14.82 24.53
CA ALA A 66 4.35 15.10 23.60
C ALA A 66 4.85 15.21 22.15
N LYS A 67 6.01 15.83 21.93
CA LYS A 67 6.64 15.91 20.61
C LYS A 67 7.08 14.52 20.11
N ALA A 68 7.65 13.70 20.99
CA ALA A 68 8.02 12.33 20.66
C ALA A 68 6.79 11.46 20.30
N GLN A 69 5.68 11.60 21.05
CA GLN A 69 4.43 10.94 20.70
C GLN A 69 3.88 11.44 19.37
N ASN A 70 3.81 12.76 19.12
CA ASN A 70 3.29 13.32 17.87
C ASN A 70 4.17 13.04 16.63
N PHE A 71 5.43 12.65 16.82
CA PHE A 71 6.25 12.11 15.72
C PHE A 71 5.73 10.75 15.24
N THR A 72 5.05 9.99 16.10
CA THR A 72 4.51 8.65 15.78
C THR A 72 3.28 8.70 14.85
N PRO A 73 2.29 9.61 15.01
CA PRO A 73 1.18 9.80 14.08
C PRO A 73 1.59 10.10 12.64
N GLN A 74 2.64 10.90 12.43
CA GLN A 74 3.01 11.31 11.06
C GLN A 74 3.64 10.15 10.29
N VAL A 75 4.55 9.39 10.93
CA VAL A 75 5.12 8.18 10.33
C VAL A 75 4.03 7.12 10.05
N VAL A 76 3.04 6.98 10.95
CA VAL A 76 1.93 6.03 10.74
C VAL A 76 1.00 6.47 9.61
N GLN A 77 0.77 7.78 9.43
CA GLN A 77 0.01 8.32 8.29
C GLN A 77 0.77 8.12 6.98
N ASP A 78 2.06 8.47 6.93
CA ASP A 78 2.90 8.28 5.77
C ASP A 78 2.96 6.79 5.36
N MET A 79 3.09 5.88 6.34
CA MET A 79 3.04 4.43 6.10
C MET A 79 1.66 3.92 5.64
N ALA A 80 0.57 4.59 6.05
CA ALA A 80 -0.77 4.25 5.58
C ALA A 80 -0.95 4.67 4.12
N ASP A 81 -0.47 5.87 3.75
CA ASP A 81 -0.50 6.39 2.39
C ASP A 81 0.42 5.59 1.45
N GLU A 82 1.58 5.15 1.91
CA GLU A 82 2.43 4.23 1.14
C GLU A 82 1.75 2.87 0.93
N ASN A 83 1.05 2.35 1.95
CA ASN A 83 0.33 1.09 1.82
C ASN A 83 -0.84 1.19 0.83
N THR A 84 -1.57 2.30 0.80
CA THR A 84 -2.64 2.51 -0.18
C THR A 84 -2.07 2.59 -1.59
N ALA A 85 -1.00 3.36 -1.80
CA ALA A 85 -0.32 3.47 -3.09
C ALA A 85 0.22 2.11 -3.59
N LEU A 86 0.84 1.31 -2.71
CA LEU A 86 1.33 -0.03 -3.05
C LEU A 86 0.18 -0.99 -3.40
N ARG A 87 -0.96 -0.91 -2.70
CA ARG A 87 -2.15 -1.72 -3.01
C ARG A 87 -2.73 -1.38 -4.38
N GLU A 88 -2.81 -0.10 -4.71
CA GLU A 88 -3.26 0.36 -6.03
C GLU A 88 -2.32 -0.10 -7.13
N ALA A 89 -1.00 0.03 -6.93
CA ALA A 89 0.00 -0.47 -7.86
C ALA A 89 -0.10 -1.99 -8.07
N LEU A 90 -0.28 -2.76 -7.00
CA LEU A 90 -0.49 -4.20 -7.09
C LEU A 90 -1.78 -4.58 -7.82
N ALA A 91 -2.87 -3.83 -7.61
CA ALA A 91 -4.12 -4.05 -8.33
C ALA A 91 -3.91 -3.85 -9.84
N LYS A 92 -3.23 -2.77 -10.22
CA LYS A 92 -2.90 -2.46 -11.62
C LYS A 92 -2.00 -3.54 -12.26
N ILE A 93 -0.94 -3.95 -11.56
CA ILE A 93 -0.04 -5.00 -12.07
C ILE A 93 -0.79 -6.32 -12.26
N LYS A 94 -1.72 -6.66 -11.36
CA LYS A 94 -2.56 -7.86 -11.50
C LYS A 94 -3.48 -7.79 -12.70
N THR A 95 -4.10 -6.64 -12.96
CA THR A 95 -4.96 -6.46 -14.14
C THR A 95 -4.15 -6.56 -15.42
N ASP A 96 -2.97 -5.95 -15.46
CA ASP A 96 -2.08 -5.99 -16.62
C ASP A 96 -1.59 -7.42 -16.88
N LEU A 97 -1.19 -8.14 -15.82
CA LEU A 97 -0.78 -9.55 -15.93
C LEU A 97 -1.92 -10.46 -16.42
N ALA A 98 -3.16 -10.21 -15.99
CA ALA A 98 -4.31 -10.95 -16.48
C ALA A 98 -4.56 -10.68 -17.98
N ALA A 99 -4.47 -9.43 -18.41
CA ALA A 99 -4.60 -9.05 -19.82
C ALA A 99 -3.51 -9.69 -20.69
N GLU A 100 -2.25 -9.67 -20.23
CA GLU A 100 -1.15 -10.33 -20.94
C GLU A 100 -1.34 -11.85 -21.05
N ARG A 101 -1.81 -12.49 -19.99
CA ARG A 101 -2.12 -13.94 -20.02
C ARG A 101 -3.20 -14.27 -21.03
N GLU A 102 -4.23 -13.44 -21.17
CA GLU A 102 -5.26 -13.63 -22.19
C GLU A 102 -4.70 -13.43 -23.61
N ARG A 103 -3.84 -12.43 -23.83
CA ARG A 103 -3.15 -12.23 -25.12
C ARG A 103 -2.29 -13.44 -25.49
N VAL A 104 -1.50 -13.96 -24.55
CA VAL A 104 -0.68 -15.16 -24.76
C VAL A 104 -1.56 -16.36 -25.10
N ARG A 105 -2.68 -16.56 -24.39
CA ARG A 105 -3.63 -17.64 -24.71
C ARG A 105 -4.20 -17.53 -26.11
N ALA A 106 -4.55 -16.33 -26.56
CA ALA A 106 -5.06 -16.09 -27.90
C ALA A 106 -3.99 -16.41 -28.97
N LEU A 107 -2.75 -15.94 -28.75
CA LEU A 107 -1.63 -16.21 -29.66
C LEU A 107 -1.32 -17.71 -29.76
N VAL A 108 -1.34 -18.44 -28.64
CA VAL A 108 -1.14 -19.89 -28.64
C VAL A 108 -2.22 -20.59 -29.46
N ARG A 109 -3.49 -20.21 -29.32
CA ARG A 109 -4.58 -20.79 -30.13
C ARG A 109 -4.40 -20.52 -31.62
N ALA A 110 -4.13 -19.28 -32.00
CA ALA A 110 -3.88 -18.93 -33.39
C ALA A 110 -2.68 -19.69 -33.97
N ALA A 111 -1.60 -19.84 -33.20
CA ALA A 111 -0.43 -20.62 -33.63
C ALA A 111 -0.77 -22.11 -33.83
N THR A 112 -1.60 -22.70 -32.96
CA THR A 112 -2.04 -24.09 -33.13
C THR A 112 -2.94 -24.28 -34.33
N GLU A 113 -3.87 -23.35 -34.59
CA GLU A 113 -4.75 -23.38 -35.77
C GLU A 113 -3.93 -23.28 -37.07
N LEU A 114 -3.04 -22.29 -37.14
CA LEU A 114 -2.14 -22.11 -38.29
C LEU A 114 -1.23 -23.32 -38.52
N SER A 115 -0.76 -23.98 -37.44
CA SER A 115 0.06 -25.19 -37.56
C SER A 115 -0.73 -26.35 -38.19
N LEU A 116 -1.99 -26.50 -37.77
CA LEU A 116 -2.90 -27.52 -38.31
C LEU A 116 -3.24 -27.25 -39.79
N GLU A 117 -3.59 -26.01 -40.13
CA GLU A 117 -3.88 -25.60 -41.52
C GLU A 117 -2.69 -25.84 -42.44
N LEU A 118 -1.48 -25.55 -41.95
CA LEU A 118 -0.24 -25.76 -42.71
C LEU A 118 0.01 -27.25 -42.95
N GLU A 119 -0.21 -28.10 -41.94
CA GLU A 119 -0.09 -29.56 -42.09
C GLU A 119 -1.10 -30.11 -43.10
N GLN A 120 -2.37 -29.69 -43.02
CA GLN A 120 -3.41 -30.06 -44.00
C GLN A 120 -3.04 -29.63 -45.42
N ALA A 121 -2.59 -28.38 -45.61
CA ALA A 121 -2.19 -27.88 -46.93
C ALA A 121 -1.00 -28.66 -47.51
N ARG A 122 -0.06 -29.12 -46.66
CA ARG A 122 1.05 -29.98 -47.08
C ARG A 122 0.57 -31.37 -47.50
N GLU A 123 -0.37 -31.96 -46.77
CA GLU A 123 -0.96 -33.25 -47.11
C GLU A 123 -1.74 -33.20 -48.43
N GLU A 124 -2.56 -32.16 -48.64
CA GLU A 124 -3.28 -31.93 -49.89
C GLU A 124 -2.33 -31.76 -51.08
N LEU A 125 -1.25 -31.00 -50.91
CA LEU A 125 -0.22 -30.83 -51.93
C LEU A 125 0.47 -32.16 -52.27
N ALA A 126 0.80 -32.97 -51.26
CA ALA A 126 1.40 -34.28 -51.46
C ALA A 126 0.45 -35.24 -52.20
N ALA A 127 -0.83 -35.24 -51.86
CA ALA A 127 -1.86 -36.03 -52.54
C ALA A 127 -2.02 -35.62 -54.01
N ALA A 128 -2.04 -34.30 -54.29
CA ALA A 128 -2.12 -33.78 -55.66
C ALA A 128 -0.90 -34.16 -56.52
N GLN A 129 0.28 -34.30 -55.91
CA GLN A 129 1.50 -34.74 -56.60
C GLN A 129 1.54 -36.24 -56.89
N GLN A 130 0.79 -37.07 -56.14
CA GLN A 130 0.76 -38.53 -56.31
C GLN A 130 -0.24 -39.03 -57.37
N VAL A 131 -0.91 -38.15 -58.11
CA VAL A 131 -1.88 -38.57 -59.14
C VAL A 131 -1.16 -39.23 -60.33
N THR A 132 -1.40 -40.53 -60.54
CA THR A 132 -0.89 -41.33 -61.66
C THR A 132 -1.29 -40.71 -62.99
N ARG A 133 -0.31 -40.35 -63.83
CA ARG A 133 -0.60 -39.90 -65.20
C ARG A 133 -1.18 -41.05 -66.02
N LEU A 134 -2.37 -40.84 -66.59
CA LEU A 134 -2.98 -41.77 -67.53
C LEU A 134 -2.06 -41.97 -68.75
N PRO A 135 -1.88 -43.21 -69.25
CA PRO A 135 -1.09 -43.47 -70.44
C PRO A 135 -1.73 -42.72 -71.63
N GLY A 136 -0.93 -41.94 -72.35
CA GLY A 136 -1.37 -41.24 -73.54
C GLY A 136 -1.87 -42.19 -74.64
N PRO A 137 -2.65 -41.69 -75.61
CA PRO A 137 -3.27 -42.51 -76.65
C PRO A 137 -2.21 -43.36 -77.35
N ARG A 138 -2.40 -44.69 -77.33
CA ARG A 138 -1.57 -45.61 -78.10
C ARG A 138 -1.78 -45.28 -79.58
N GLU A 139 -0.80 -44.64 -80.22
CA GLU A 139 -0.76 -44.56 -81.67
C GLU A 139 -0.74 -45.98 -82.23
N THR A 140 -1.87 -46.41 -82.77
CA THR A 140 -1.96 -47.64 -83.54
C THR A 140 -1.14 -47.44 -84.80
N ARG A 141 0.09 -47.96 -84.78
CA ARG A 141 0.98 -48.03 -85.94
C ARG A 141 0.25 -48.79 -87.06
N ARG A 142 -0.22 -48.06 -88.09
CA ARG A 142 -0.66 -48.68 -89.35
C ARG A 142 0.54 -49.41 -89.94
N VAL A 143 0.40 -50.71 -90.14
CA VAL A 143 1.34 -51.52 -90.91
C VAL A 143 0.91 -51.42 -92.38
N PRO A 144 1.80 -51.01 -93.31
CA PRO A 144 1.48 -51.01 -94.73
C PRO A 144 1.67 -52.39 -95.37
N GLU A 145 0.72 -52.70 -96.26
CA GLU A 145 0.58 -53.76 -97.29
C GLU A 145 1.05 -55.20 -96.98
#